data_AF-A0A1G7VWA4-F1
#
_entry.id   AF-A0A1G7VWA4-F1
#
_cell.length_a   1.000
_cell.length_b   1.000
_cell.length_c   1.000
_cell.angle_alpha   90.00
_cell.angle_beta   90.00
_cell.angle_gamma   90.00
#
_symmetry.space_group_name_H-M   'P 1'
#
loop_
_entity.id
_entity.type
_entity.pdbx_description
1 polymer ?
#
loop_
_entity_poly.entity_id
_entity_poly.type
_entity_poly.pdbx_seq_one_letter_code
_entity_poly.pdbx_strand_id
1 'polypeptide(L)'
;MTLGQGRETRLGRRQPYRESQTTILVGANGKKTEQDYFRALKDESWTRPFILEFKNKAPADLLDWGYTEKCNSGYDEVFCVSNVDNFAVNSNTIAQATAYGVGLALSKPCFDFWLLLHLKDCKKPFQNADEVGRELKKIIPKWDKTMLNFADFKSGVFDASNRAKSLGDPPKPTPPHPCGN
;
A
#
# COMPACT_ATOMS: atom_id res chain seq x y z
N MET A 1 -27.31 54.82 -38.30
CA MET A 1 -26.20 54.43 -37.39
C MET A 1 -26.66 53.21 -36.61
N THR A 2 -26.00 52.09 -36.85
CA THR A 2 -26.25 50.77 -36.24
C THR A 2 -25.55 50.69 -34.88
N LEU A 3 -26.18 50.06 -33.88
CA LEU A 3 -25.59 49.06 -32.97
C LEU A 3 -26.61 48.59 -31.91
N GLY A 4 -26.90 47.28 -31.91
CA GLY A 4 -27.33 46.53 -30.71
C GLY A 4 -26.20 46.54 -29.67
N GLN A 5 -26.31 46.10 -28.42
CA GLN A 5 -26.83 44.90 -27.75
C GLN A 5 -26.74 45.26 -26.23
N GLY A 6 -27.24 44.55 -25.23
CA GLY A 6 -27.64 43.16 -25.15
C GLY A 6 -28.28 42.86 -23.80
N ARG A 7 -28.96 41.71 -23.73
CA ARG A 7 -29.55 41.16 -22.51
C ARG A 7 -28.43 40.60 -21.62
N GLU A 8 -28.33 41.10 -20.39
CA GLU A 8 -27.55 40.45 -19.33
C GLU A 8 -28.21 39.11 -18.96
N THR A 9 -27.65 38.00 -19.42
CA THR A 9 -27.95 36.70 -18.84
C THR A 9 -26.95 36.43 -17.71
N ARG A 10 -27.42 36.48 -16.46
CA ARG A 10 -26.70 35.96 -15.29
C ARG A 10 -26.58 34.43 -15.42
N LEU A 11 -25.56 33.98 -16.13
CA LEU A 11 -25.13 32.59 -16.13
C LEU A 11 -24.33 32.33 -14.84
N GLY A 12 -25.05 32.19 -13.73
CA GLY A 12 -24.49 31.56 -12.53
C GLY A 12 -24.11 30.14 -12.92
N ARG A 13 -22.82 29.91 -13.15
CA ARG A 13 -22.28 28.57 -13.40
C ARG A 13 -22.62 27.72 -12.18
N ARG A 14 -23.63 26.86 -12.33
CA ARG A 14 -23.94 25.81 -11.36
C ARG A 14 -22.67 24.98 -11.25
N GLN A 15 -21.97 25.11 -10.12
CA GLN A 15 -20.78 24.33 -9.85
C GLN A 15 -21.21 22.86 -9.91
N PRO A 16 -20.62 22.03 -10.77
CA PRO A 16 -20.99 20.63 -10.82
C PRO A 16 -20.72 20.05 -9.43
N TYR A 17 -21.78 19.61 -8.77
CA TYR A 17 -21.68 18.74 -7.60
C TYR A 17 -21.02 17.46 -8.10
N ARG A 18 -19.68 17.43 -8.03
CA ARG A 18 -18.96 16.16 -8.02
C ARG A 18 -19.33 15.56 -6.67
N GLU A 19 -20.09 14.47 -6.68
CA GLU A 19 -19.94 13.48 -5.63
C GLU A 19 -18.44 13.20 -5.56
N SER A 20 -17.77 13.78 -4.57
CA SER A 20 -16.32 13.71 -4.44
C SER A 20 -16.00 12.28 -4.08
N GLN A 21 -15.81 11.43 -5.08
CA GLN A 21 -15.26 10.10 -4.86
C GLN A 21 -13.91 10.29 -4.18
N THR A 22 -13.78 9.72 -2.99
CA THR A 22 -12.55 9.80 -2.21
C THR A 22 -11.38 9.30 -3.06
N THR A 23 -10.46 10.20 -3.36
CA THR A 23 -9.31 9.97 -4.23
C THR A 23 -8.19 9.37 -3.40
N ILE A 24 -7.93 8.06 -3.59
CA ILE A 24 -6.88 7.33 -2.88
C ILE A 24 -5.65 7.20 -3.78
N LEU A 25 -4.47 7.52 -3.25
CA LEU A 25 -3.19 7.20 -3.87
C LEU A 25 -2.50 6.06 -3.11
N VAL A 26 -2.05 5.04 -3.82
CA VAL A 26 -1.22 3.96 -3.29
C VAL A 26 0.16 4.02 -3.96
N GLY A 27 1.18 4.34 -3.18
CA GLY A 27 2.58 4.26 -3.57
C GLY A 27 3.21 2.96 -3.12
N ALA A 28 3.80 2.19 -4.03
CA ALA A 28 4.53 0.97 -3.67
C ALA A 28 5.96 1.00 -4.22
N ASN A 29 6.93 0.54 -3.42
CA ASN A 29 8.32 0.33 -3.87
C ASN A 29 8.61 -1.10 -4.34
N GLY A 30 7.57 -1.92 -4.31
CA GLY A 30 7.61 -3.32 -4.60
C GLY A 30 8.03 -3.71 -6.01
N LYS A 31 8.56 -4.93 -6.11
CA LYS A 31 8.86 -5.58 -7.39
C LYS A 31 7.57 -6.19 -7.97
N LYS A 32 7.73 -7.00 -9.02
CA LYS A 32 6.67 -7.59 -9.83
C LYS A 32 5.47 -8.12 -9.02
N THR A 33 5.68 -8.88 -7.96
CA THR A 33 4.60 -9.49 -7.15
C THR A 33 3.66 -8.45 -6.55
N GLU A 34 4.18 -7.39 -5.94
CA GLU A 34 3.35 -6.31 -5.38
C GLU A 34 2.62 -5.57 -6.48
N GLN A 35 3.29 -5.32 -7.61
CA GLN A 35 2.67 -4.62 -8.72
C GLN A 35 1.50 -5.40 -9.29
N ASP A 36 1.70 -6.69 -9.52
CA ASP A 36 0.68 -7.57 -10.09
C ASP A 36 -0.49 -7.73 -9.10
N TYR A 37 -0.21 -7.77 -7.79
CA TYR A 37 -1.24 -7.84 -6.75
C TYR A 37 -2.10 -6.57 -6.72
N PHE A 38 -1.50 -5.39 -6.62
CA PHE A 38 -2.27 -4.14 -6.51
C PHE A 38 -2.98 -3.79 -7.81
N ARG A 39 -2.43 -4.16 -8.98
CA ARG A 39 -3.14 -4.04 -10.26
C ARG A 39 -4.39 -4.92 -10.27
N ALA A 40 -4.27 -6.19 -9.89
CA ALA A 40 -5.41 -7.09 -9.84
C ALA A 40 -6.44 -6.66 -8.78
N LEU A 41 -5.99 -6.21 -7.61
CA LEU A 41 -6.86 -5.70 -6.56
C LEU A 41 -7.64 -4.46 -7.01
N LYS A 42 -7.02 -3.56 -7.76
CA LYS A 42 -7.68 -2.35 -8.29
C LYS A 42 -8.87 -2.66 -9.19
N ASP A 43 -8.84 -3.78 -9.90
CA ASP A 43 -9.89 -4.19 -10.84
C ASP A 43 -11.06 -4.91 -10.14
N GLU A 44 -10.98 -5.14 -8.84
CA GLU A 44 -12.03 -5.79 -8.06
C GLU A 44 -13.19 -4.85 -7.72
N SER A 45 -14.41 -5.23 -8.09
CA SER A 45 -15.64 -4.44 -7.90
C SER A 45 -15.96 -4.02 -6.46
N TRP A 46 -15.45 -4.75 -5.46
CA TRP A 46 -15.66 -4.48 -4.04
C TRP A 46 -14.57 -3.58 -3.45
N THR A 47 -13.57 -3.20 -4.23
CA THR A 47 -12.53 -2.26 -3.78
C THR A 47 -12.93 -0.83 -4.06
N ARG A 48 -12.51 0.08 -3.18
CA ARG A 48 -12.62 1.51 -3.45
C ARG A 48 -11.64 1.85 -4.59
N PRO A 49 -12.04 2.65 -5.59
CA PRO A 49 -11.12 3.10 -6.62
C PRO A 49 -9.89 3.79 -6.03
N PHE A 50 -8.70 3.42 -6.52
CA PHE A 50 -7.44 4.07 -6.15
C PHE A 50 -6.50 4.24 -7.35
N ILE A 51 -5.66 5.27 -7.27
CA ILE A 51 -4.53 5.48 -8.18
C ILE A 51 -3.33 4.72 -7.61
N LEU A 52 -2.65 3.99 -8.47
CA LEU A 52 -1.52 3.15 -8.10
C LEU A 52 -0.26 3.67 -8.79
N GLU A 53 0.72 4.07 -7.99
CA GLU A 53 2.02 4.53 -8.48
C GLU A 53 3.15 3.69 -7.90
N PHE A 54 4.07 3.28 -8.77
CA PHE A 54 5.27 2.56 -8.36
C PHE A 54 6.46 3.50 -8.31
N LYS A 55 7.12 3.56 -7.16
CA LYS A 55 8.30 4.39 -6.94
C LYS A 55 9.40 3.54 -6.35
N ASN A 56 10.52 3.41 -7.06
CA ASN A 56 11.71 2.74 -6.54
C ASN A 56 12.41 3.62 -5.49
N LYS A 57 11.85 3.66 -4.27
CA LYS A 57 12.27 4.53 -3.16
C LYS A 57 12.38 3.70 -1.87
N ALA A 58 13.31 4.08 -1.01
CA ALA A 58 13.35 3.57 0.36
C ALA A 58 12.06 3.97 1.11
N PRO A 59 11.63 3.26 2.16
CA PRO A 59 10.41 3.57 2.90
C PRO A 59 10.31 5.03 3.35
N ALA A 60 11.40 5.62 3.84
CA ALA A 60 11.43 7.03 4.25
C ALA A 60 11.21 7.97 3.05
N ASP A 61 11.95 7.79 1.96
CA ASP A 61 11.78 8.59 0.73
C ASP A 61 10.39 8.40 0.09
N LEU A 62 9.81 7.20 0.22
CA LEU A 62 8.46 6.89 -0.26
C LEU A 62 7.42 7.61 0.59
N LEU A 63 7.62 7.73 1.90
CA LEU A 63 6.76 8.53 2.78
C LEU A 63 6.86 10.01 2.48
N ASP A 64 8.05 10.56 2.30
CA ASP A 64 8.25 11.97 1.96
C ASP A 64 7.57 12.31 0.62
N TRP A 65 7.71 11.43 -0.37
CA TRP A 65 6.98 11.54 -1.63
C TRP A 65 5.46 11.48 -1.42
N GLY A 66 4.95 10.50 -0.65
CA GLY A 66 3.52 10.37 -0.39
C GLY A 66 2.93 11.58 0.34
N TYR A 67 3.67 12.16 1.27
CA TYR A 67 3.27 13.41 1.95
C TYR A 67 3.24 14.59 0.99
N THR A 68 4.21 14.69 0.09
CA THR A 68 4.24 15.72 -0.96
C THR A 68 3.01 15.61 -1.87
N GLU A 69 2.66 14.41 -2.32
CA GLU A 69 1.46 14.18 -3.14
C GLU A 69 0.18 14.51 -2.37
N LYS A 70 0.10 14.15 -1.09
CA LYS A 70 -1.04 14.49 -0.25
C LYS A 70 -1.26 16.00 -0.17
N CYS A 71 -0.20 16.78 -0.01
CA CYS A 71 -0.27 18.23 0.10
C CYS A 71 -0.58 18.93 -1.24
N ASN A 72 -0.10 18.39 -2.36
CA ASN A 72 -0.08 19.12 -3.64
C ASN A 72 -1.14 18.64 -4.64
N SER A 73 -1.60 17.39 -4.54
CA SER A 73 -2.37 16.74 -5.60
C SER A 73 -3.85 16.53 -5.25
N GLY A 74 -4.27 16.98 -4.05
CA GLY A 74 -5.69 16.94 -3.63
C GLY A 74 -6.23 15.54 -3.32
N TYR A 75 -5.34 14.57 -3.08
CA TYR A 75 -5.74 13.23 -2.64
C TYR A 75 -6.29 13.27 -1.21
N ASP A 76 -7.42 12.59 -0.98
CA ASP A 76 -8.05 12.49 0.34
C ASP A 76 -7.26 11.52 1.24
N GLU A 77 -6.77 10.43 0.65
CA GLU A 77 -6.00 9.40 1.35
C GLU A 77 -4.76 9.03 0.53
N VAL A 78 -3.62 8.89 1.21
CA VAL A 78 -2.37 8.41 0.62
C VAL A 78 -1.83 7.26 1.45
N PHE A 79 -1.50 6.15 0.80
CA PHE A 79 -0.91 4.96 1.39
C PHE A 79 0.44 4.65 0.74
N CYS A 80 1.45 4.37 1.55
CA CYS A 80 2.76 3.89 1.13
C CYS A 80 2.93 2.43 1.56
N VAL A 81 3.22 1.54 0.62
CA VAL A 81 3.44 0.10 0.85
C VAL A 81 4.91 -0.21 0.59
N SER A 82 5.58 -0.83 1.57
CA SER A 82 6.98 -1.17 1.46
C SER A 82 7.32 -2.53 2.06
N ASN A 83 8.12 -3.32 1.32
CA ASN A 83 8.86 -4.42 1.91
C ASN A 83 9.94 -3.88 2.85
N VAL A 84 10.16 -4.58 3.97
CA VAL A 84 11.16 -4.20 4.96
C VAL A 84 12.49 -4.93 4.77
N ASP A 85 12.52 -6.05 4.05
CA ASP A 85 13.76 -6.78 3.75
C ASP A 85 14.87 -5.91 3.15
N ASN A 86 14.50 -4.87 2.40
CA ASN A 86 15.43 -4.00 1.71
C ASN A 86 15.89 -2.76 2.50
N PHE A 87 15.27 -2.43 3.64
CA PHE A 87 15.56 -1.19 4.37
C PHE A 87 15.32 -1.30 5.88
N ALA A 88 16.26 -0.80 6.69
CA ALA A 88 16.08 -0.67 8.13
C ALA A 88 14.98 0.37 8.44
N VAL A 89 13.73 -0.07 8.55
CA VAL A 89 12.63 0.78 9.01
C VAL A 89 12.82 1.00 10.52
N ASN A 90 13.23 2.22 10.88
CA ASN A 90 13.33 2.63 12.28
C ASN A 90 11.97 3.12 12.80
N SER A 91 11.82 3.18 14.13
CA SER A 91 10.61 3.71 14.80
C SER A 91 10.25 5.14 14.34
N ASN A 92 11.25 5.90 13.89
CA ASN A 92 11.05 7.26 13.36
C ASN A 92 10.17 7.27 12.11
N THR A 93 10.30 6.27 11.22
CA THR A 93 9.51 6.18 9.98
C THR A 93 8.01 6.03 10.26
N ILE A 94 7.65 5.22 11.27
CA ILE A 94 6.25 5.00 11.68
C ILE A 94 5.67 6.27 12.32
N ALA A 95 6.44 6.91 13.20
CA ALA A 95 6.03 8.17 13.83
C ALA A 95 5.84 9.28 12.77
N GLN A 96 6.73 9.35 11.78
CA GLN A 96 6.66 10.30 10.67
C GLN A 96 5.43 10.07 9.79
N ALA A 97 5.13 8.81 9.42
CA ALA A 97 3.92 8.48 8.67
C ALA A 97 2.65 8.96 9.39
N THR A 98 2.60 8.76 10.71
CA THR A 98 1.49 9.23 11.55
C THR A 98 1.38 10.76 11.54
N ALA A 99 2.50 11.47 11.69
CA ALA A 99 2.53 12.94 11.65
C ALA A 99 2.10 13.51 10.28
N TYR A 100 2.41 12.81 9.19
CA TYR A 100 2.01 13.16 7.83
C TYR A 100 0.55 12.78 7.51
N GLY A 101 -0.07 11.95 8.36
CA GLY A 101 -1.35 11.31 8.05
C GLY A 101 -1.30 10.45 6.78
N VAL A 102 -0.14 9.88 6.47
CA VAL A 102 0.06 8.95 5.35
C VAL A 102 -0.02 7.53 5.91
N GLY A 103 -0.85 6.68 5.32
CA GLY A 103 -0.95 5.28 5.74
C GLY A 103 0.30 4.51 5.35
N LEU A 104 1.01 3.91 6.30
CA LEU A 104 2.20 3.11 6.01
C LEU A 104 1.90 1.62 6.22
N ALA A 105 2.01 0.82 5.16
CA ALA A 105 1.92 -0.63 5.21
C ALA A 105 3.31 -1.24 5.01
N LEU A 106 3.76 -2.03 5.98
CA LEU A 106 5.07 -2.68 5.98
C LEU A 106 4.91 -4.20 5.92
N SER A 107 5.36 -4.81 4.84
CA SER A 107 5.39 -6.27 4.69
C SER A 107 6.69 -6.84 5.28
N LYS A 108 6.59 -7.44 6.47
CA LYS A 108 7.71 -8.08 7.19
C LYS A 108 7.54 -9.60 7.23
N PRO A 109 8.55 -10.40 6.82
CA PRO A 109 9.83 -9.99 6.24
C PRO A 109 9.73 -9.48 4.79
N CYS A 110 8.71 -9.90 4.04
CA CYS A 110 8.51 -9.53 2.63
C CYS A 110 7.03 -9.64 2.25
N PHE A 111 6.68 -9.24 1.02
CA PHE A 111 5.29 -9.28 0.53
C PHE A 111 4.67 -10.68 0.50
N ASP A 112 5.47 -11.73 0.31
CA ASP A 112 4.96 -13.11 0.36
C ASP A 112 4.33 -13.43 1.72
N PHE A 113 4.71 -12.72 2.80
CA PHE A 113 4.08 -12.93 4.10
C PHE A 113 2.66 -12.38 4.11
N TRP A 114 2.42 -11.24 3.47
CA TRP A 114 1.07 -10.74 3.24
C TRP A 114 0.25 -11.79 2.48
N LEU A 115 0.78 -12.37 1.39
CA LEU A 115 0.09 -13.43 0.64
C LEU A 115 -0.18 -14.68 1.47
N LEU A 116 0.73 -15.10 2.35
CA LEU A 116 0.51 -16.22 3.26
C LEU A 116 -0.68 -15.98 4.18
N LEU A 117 -0.85 -14.73 4.66
CA LEU A 117 -1.96 -14.36 5.54
C LEU A 117 -3.32 -14.42 4.83
N HIS A 118 -3.40 -14.44 3.50
CA HIS A 118 -4.67 -14.72 2.81
C HIS A 118 -5.11 -16.18 3.01
N LEU A 119 -4.16 -17.10 3.06
CA LEU A 119 -4.43 -18.54 3.04
C LEU A 119 -4.53 -19.14 4.44
N LYS A 120 -3.80 -18.59 5.41
CA LYS A 120 -3.66 -19.20 6.73
C LYS A 120 -3.35 -18.14 7.80
N ASP A 121 -3.87 -18.34 9.01
CA ASP A 121 -3.40 -17.60 10.18
C ASP A 121 -1.96 -18.02 10.54
N CYS A 122 -1.06 -17.05 10.57
CA CYS A 122 0.36 -17.28 10.82
C CYS A 122 0.95 -16.19 11.71
N LYS A 123 1.17 -16.54 12.98
CA LYS A 123 1.82 -15.67 13.98
C LYS A 123 3.29 -16.02 14.20
N LYS A 124 3.80 -17.00 13.44
CA LYS A 124 5.19 -17.45 13.55
C LYS A 124 6.10 -16.36 12.98
N PRO A 125 7.17 -15.95 13.69
CA PRO A 125 8.18 -15.08 13.12
C PRO A 125 8.95 -15.81 12.00
N PHE A 126 9.15 -15.13 10.89
CA PHE A 126 9.99 -15.60 9.78
C PHE A 126 11.27 -14.78 9.73
N GLN A 127 12.40 -15.44 9.50
CA GLN A 127 13.70 -14.76 9.45
C GLN A 127 13.94 -14.06 8.12
N ASN A 128 13.39 -14.59 7.03
CA ASN A 128 13.61 -14.10 5.67
C ASN A 128 12.47 -14.49 4.71
N ALA A 129 12.51 -13.94 3.51
CA ALA A 129 11.54 -14.21 2.45
C ALA A 129 11.49 -15.68 2.03
N ASP A 130 12.62 -16.40 2.06
CA ASP A 130 12.68 -17.80 1.60
C ASP A 130 11.90 -18.73 2.53
N GLU A 131 11.90 -18.48 3.84
CA GLU A 131 11.07 -19.24 4.79
C GLU A 131 9.58 -19.08 4.49
N VAL A 132 9.15 -17.86 4.18
CA VAL A 132 7.74 -17.58 3.83
C VAL A 132 7.38 -18.26 2.51
N GLY A 133 8.26 -18.18 1.51
CA GLY A 133 8.07 -18.84 0.22
C GLY A 133 7.96 -20.37 0.35
N ARG A 134 8.68 -20.99 1.29
CA ARG A 134 8.53 -22.42 1.60
C ARG A 134 7.16 -22.74 2.21
N GLU A 135 6.63 -21.90 3.10
CA GLU A 135 5.28 -22.10 3.65
C GLU A 135 4.20 -21.91 2.60
N LEU A 136 4.33 -20.91 1.71
CA LEU A 136 3.43 -20.75 0.57
C LEU A 136 3.46 -21.99 -0.34
N LYS A 137 4.65 -22.54 -0.64
CA LYS A 137 4.77 -23.76 -1.46
C LYS A 137 4.13 -25.00 -0.84
N LYS A 138 3.98 -25.07 0.49
CA LYS A 138 3.24 -26.18 1.12
C LYS A 138 1.74 -26.12 0.85
N ILE A 139 1.19 -24.92 0.65
CA ILE A 139 -0.23 -24.69 0.40
C ILE A 139 -0.52 -24.63 -1.11
N ILE A 140 0.33 -23.93 -1.86
CA ILE A 140 0.29 -23.79 -3.31
C ILE A 140 1.60 -24.36 -3.88
N PRO A 141 1.67 -25.66 -4.22
CA PRO A 141 2.91 -26.30 -4.69
C PRO A 141 3.55 -25.64 -5.93
N LYS A 142 2.75 -24.95 -6.74
CA LYS A 142 3.19 -24.22 -7.94
C LYS A 142 3.57 -22.76 -7.67
N TRP A 143 3.65 -22.34 -6.40
CA TRP A 143 3.96 -20.95 -6.04
C TRP A 143 5.28 -20.49 -6.64
N ASP A 144 5.19 -19.43 -7.45
CA ASP A 144 6.31 -18.71 -8.04
C ASP A 144 6.06 -17.21 -7.91
N LYS A 145 6.97 -16.52 -7.22
CA LYS A 145 6.93 -15.06 -7.01
C LYS A 145 6.89 -14.25 -8.30
N THR A 146 7.35 -14.81 -9.42
CA THR A 146 7.34 -14.16 -10.74
C THR A 146 6.01 -14.29 -11.47
N MET A 147 5.13 -15.19 -11.03
CA MET A 147 3.86 -15.51 -11.68
C MET A 147 2.73 -15.50 -10.66
N LEU A 148 2.45 -14.33 -10.07
CA LEU A 148 1.34 -14.17 -9.14
C LEU A 148 0.01 -14.44 -9.85
N ASN A 149 -0.73 -15.44 -9.37
CA ASN A 149 -2.13 -15.64 -9.70
C ASN A 149 -3.01 -15.08 -8.57
N PHE A 150 -3.55 -13.88 -8.77
CA PHE A 150 -4.37 -13.22 -7.74
C PHE A 150 -5.61 -14.02 -7.32
N ALA A 151 -6.14 -14.86 -8.22
CA ALA A 151 -7.31 -15.70 -7.92
C ALA A 151 -7.08 -16.65 -6.73
N ASP A 152 -5.84 -17.10 -6.51
CA ASP A 152 -5.49 -17.98 -5.39
C ASP A 152 -5.59 -17.28 -4.04
N PHE A 153 -5.52 -15.94 -4.03
CA PHE A 153 -5.48 -15.11 -2.82
C PHE A 153 -6.76 -14.28 -2.63
N LYS A 154 -7.52 -14.04 -3.69
CA LYS A 154 -8.67 -13.12 -3.73
C LYS A 154 -9.66 -13.30 -2.58
N SER A 155 -10.09 -14.54 -2.30
CA SER A 155 -11.07 -14.81 -1.23
C SER A 155 -10.55 -14.50 0.16
N GLY A 156 -9.23 -14.50 0.35
CA GLY A 156 -8.58 -14.29 1.64
C GLY A 156 -8.23 -12.83 1.95
N VAL A 157 -8.59 -11.85 1.12
CA VAL A 157 -8.17 -10.43 1.33
C VAL A 157 -8.67 -9.90 2.68
N PHE A 158 -9.95 -10.10 2.99
CA PHE A 158 -10.53 -9.64 4.25
C PHE A 158 -9.93 -10.38 5.45
N ASP A 159 -9.71 -11.69 5.31
CA ASP A 159 -9.06 -12.51 6.31
C ASP A 159 -7.63 -12.07 6.58
N ALA A 160 -6.85 -11.78 5.54
CA ALA A 160 -5.48 -11.29 5.64
C ALA A 160 -5.43 -9.98 6.42
N SER A 161 -6.36 -9.05 6.15
CA SER A 161 -6.46 -7.80 6.90
C SER A 161 -6.71 -8.05 8.40
N ASN A 162 -7.62 -8.97 8.74
CA ASN A 162 -7.93 -9.32 10.13
C ASN A 162 -6.75 -10.02 10.82
N ARG A 163 -6.11 -10.97 10.12
CA ARG A 163 -4.94 -11.70 10.63
C ARG A 163 -3.77 -10.74 10.85
N ALA A 164 -3.51 -9.81 9.93
CA ALA A 164 -2.48 -8.79 10.06
C ALA A 164 -2.71 -7.88 11.28
N LYS A 165 -3.94 -7.43 11.53
CA LYS A 165 -4.29 -6.65 12.73
C LYS A 165 -4.03 -7.42 14.02
N SER A 166 -4.18 -8.75 13.99
CA SER A 166 -3.96 -9.61 15.15
C SER A 166 -2.48 -9.90 15.47
N LEU A 167 -1.55 -9.51 14.59
CA LEU A 167 -0.11 -9.68 14.81
C LEU A 167 0.45 -8.72 15.86
N GLY A 168 -0.29 -7.66 16.22
CA GLY A 168 0.14 -6.64 17.16
C GLY A 168 1.17 -5.68 16.57
N ASP A 169 1.66 -4.76 17.41
CA ASP A 169 2.69 -3.80 17.01
C ASP A 169 4.01 -4.51 16.67
N PRO A 170 4.79 -4.00 15.71
CA PRO A 170 6.11 -4.55 15.43
C PRO A 170 6.97 -4.54 16.71
N PRO A 171 7.73 -5.60 16.99
CA PRO A 171 8.63 -5.63 18.14
C PRO A 171 9.58 -4.41 18.09
N LYS A 172 9.83 -3.80 19.26
CA LYS A 172 10.78 -2.69 19.38
C LYS A 172 12.12 -3.12 18.77
N PRO A 173 12.81 -2.26 17.99
CA PRO A 173 14.10 -2.61 17.41
C PRO A 173 15.04 -3.09 18.51
N THR A 174 15.57 -4.31 18.36
CA THR A 174 16.64 -4.80 19.22
C THR A 174 17.86 -3.92 18.95
N PRO A 175 18.50 -3.32 19.99
CA PRO A 175 19.73 -2.59 19.77
C PRO A 175 20.76 -3.52 19.11
N PRO A 176 21.61 -2.99 18.21
CA PRO A 176 22.63 -3.80 17.57
C PRO A 176 23.46 -4.49 18.66
N HIS A 177 23.60 -5.82 18.54
CA HIS A 177 24.56 -6.55 19.35
C HIS A 177 25.93 -5.89 19.17
N PRO A 178 26.63 -5.48 20.24
CA PRO A 178 27.99 -5.00 20.10
C PRO A 178 28.80 -6.13 19.48
N CYS A 179 29.33 -5.86 18.29
CA CYS A 179 30.14 -6.78 17.52
C CYS A 179 31.20 -7.41 18.43
N GLY A 180 31.17 -8.74 18.56
CA GLY A 180 32.29 -9.49 19.10
C GLY A 180 33.40 -9.49 18.05
N ASN A 181 34.56 -8.96 18.44
CA ASN A 181 35.84 -9.40 17.89
C ASN A 181 36.25 -10.70 18.58
#